data_AF-A0A9J7Z287-F1
#
_entry.id   AF-A0A9J7Z287-F1
#
_cell.length_a   1.000
_cell.length_b   1.000
_cell.length_c   1.000
_cell.angle_alpha   90.00
_cell.angle_beta   90.00
_cell.angle_gamma   90.00
#
_symmetry.space_group_name_H-M   'P 1'
#
loop_
_entity.id
_entity.type
_entity.pdbx_description
1 polymer ?
#
loop_
_entity_poly.entity_id
_entity_poly.type
_entity_poly.pdbx_seq_one_letter_code
_entity_poly.pdbx_strand_id
1 'polypeptide(L)'
;MVLQSLAPTLIKPPNQAHKAKEKHIVFPVLDILRLAVRHPEVNAQLCGGTEGASLCNHLLGLMSSEGRPANQMLALRILCNCFSGSHGRALLLGHRDTVLSRAGDLCVVSNKNIHVALATLVLNYAGRLYGQLTEIEAKAQCLSVASTALEVVQDKEAIFRLLVALGTTVAGDSTAKDLARSLGVNSQISKYARVSDPAKVGECCRLVLDEL
;
A
#
# COMPACT_ATOMS: atom_id res chain seq x y z
N MET A 1 13.15 -21.21 13.16
CA MET A 1 12.35 -21.88 14.23
C MET A 1 11.03 -21.17 14.56
N VAL A 2 11.00 -19.97 15.16
CA VAL A 2 9.73 -19.32 15.58
C VAL A 2 8.79 -18.97 14.41
N LEU A 3 9.33 -18.49 13.28
CA LEU A 3 8.51 -18.17 12.09
C LEU A 3 7.96 -19.42 11.37
N GLN A 4 8.75 -20.49 11.31
CA GLN A 4 8.32 -21.78 10.76
C GLN A 4 7.22 -22.44 11.61
N SER A 5 7.22 -22.23 12.93
CA SER A 5 6.14 -22.70 13.80
C SER A 5 4.88 -21.83 13.75
N LEU A 6 4.98 -20.57 13.32
CA LEU A 6 3.84 -19.63 13.25
C LEU A 6 3.16 -19.60 11.88
N ALA A 7 3.88 -19.88 10.79
CA ALA A 7 3.33 -19.90 9.44
C ALA A 7 2.08 -20.81 9.30
N PRO A 8 2.04 -22.05 9.84
CA PRO A 8 0.87 -22.92 9.72
C PRO A 8 -0.36 -22.40 10.46
N THR A 9 -0.18 -21.58 11.51
CA THR A 9 -1.27 -21.03 12.32
C THR A 9 -1.87 -19.76 11.69
N LEU A 10 -1.07 -19.00 10.93
CA LEU A 10 -1.53 -17.82 10.18
C LEU A 10 -2.26 -18.18 8.88
N ILE A 11 -2.02 -19.37 8.33
CA ILE A 11 -2.46 -19.81 7.00
C ILE A 11 -3.76 -20.65 7.05
N LYS A 12 -4.22 -21.08 8.24
CA LYS A 12 -5.45 -21.88 8.36
C LYS A 12 -6.73 -21.02 8.35
N PRO A 13 -7.81 -21.45 7.67
CA PRO A 13 -9.09 -20.75 7.67
C PRO A 13 -9.74 -20.79 9.07
N PRO A 14 -10.34 -19.70 9.57
CA PRO A 14 -10.86 -19.65 10.93
C PRO A 14 -12.27 -20.24 11.05
N ASN A 15 -12.47 -21.13 12.03
CA ASN A 15 -13.80 -21.61 12.44
C ASN A 15 -14.57 -20.51 13.21
N GLN A 16 -15.91 -20.49 13.10
CA GLN A 16 -16.75 -19.38 13.59
C GLN A 16 -16.59 -19.03 15.09
N ALA A 17 -16.26 -20.01 15.95
CA ALA A 17 -15.99 -19.77 17.38
C ALA A 17 -14.57 -19.24 17.68
N HIS A 18 -13.59 -19.48 16.79
CA HIS A 18 -12.21 -18.98 16.92
C HIS A 18 -12.08 -17.52 16.48
N LYS A 19 -12.94 -17.07 15.56
CA LYS A 19 -12.98 -15.71 14.98
C LYS A 19 -13.08 -14.57 16.01
N ALA A 20 -13.65 -14.82 17.18
CA ALA A 20 -13.82 -13.82 18.24
C ALA A 20 -12.64 -13.77 19.24
N LYS A 21 -11.98 -14.91 19.52
CA LYS A 21 -10.83 -15.00 20.45
C LYS A 21 -9.48 -14.71 19.78
N GLU A 22 -9.30 -15.04 18.50
CA GLU A 22 -8.01 -14.85 17.78
C GLU A 22 -7.66 -13.38 17.53
N LYS A 23 -8.66 -12.50 17.36
CA LYS A 23 -8.41 -11.08 17.03
C LYS A 23 -7.57 -10.34 18.08
N HIS A 24 -7.46 -10.84 19.32
CA HIS A 24 -6.64 -10.24 20.39
C HIS A 24 -5.17 -10.70 20.39
N ILE A 25 -4.82 -11.83 19.78
CA ILE A 25 -3.47 -12.43 19.84
C ILE A 25 -2.70 -12.29 18.51
N VAL A 26 -3.39 -11.84 17.44
CA VAL A 26 -2.78 -11.72 16.10
C VAL A 26 -1.80 -10.55 15.99
N PHE A 27 -1.97 -9.46 16.74
CA PHE A 27 -1.13 -8.26 16.60
C PHE A 27 0.36 -8.52 16.84
N PRO A 28 0.81 -9.16 17.94
CA PRO A 28 2.24 -9.46 18.15
C PRO A 28 2.84 -10.30 17.03
N VAL A 29 2.08 -11.26 16.50
CA VAL A 29 2.53 -12.12 15.40
C VAL A 29 2.70 -11.31 14.11
N LEU A 30 1.72 -10.46 13.77
CA LEU A 30 1.83 -9.57 12.62
C LEU A 30 3.00 -8.57 12.78
N ASP A 31 3.28 -8.12 14.00
CA ASP A 31 4.36 -7.17 14.27
C ASP A 31 5.75 -7.81 14.08
N ILE A 32 5.90 -9.10 14.37
CA ILE A 32 7.10 -9.88 14.01
C ILE A 32 7.13 -10.13 12.50
N LEU A 33 6.01 -10.53 11.91
CA LEU A 33 5.92 -10.87 10.50
C LEU A 33 6.31 -9.70 9.59
N ARG A 34 5.90 -8.47 9.93
CA ARG A 34 6.27 -7.28 9.15
C ARG A 34 7.80 -7.12 9.07
N LEU A 35 8.52 -7.46 10.13
CA LEU A 35 9.98 -7.37 10.16
C LEU A 35 10.60 -8.54 9.39
N ALA A 36 10.08 -9.75 9.65
CA ALA A 36 10.58 -10.99 9.08
C ALA A 36 10.52 -11.03 7.55
N VAL A 37 9.42 -10.56 6.94
CA VAL A 37 9.19 -10.66 5.48
C VAL A 37 10.18 -9.85 4.63
N ARG A 38 10.99 -9.00 5.27
CA ARG A 38 12.09 -8.28 4.61
C ARG A 38 13.32 -9.16 4.39
N HIS A 39 13.47 -10.24 5.16
CA HIS A 39 14.57 -11.19 4.99
C HIS A 39 14.37 -11.98 3.69
N PRO A 40 15.37 -12.09 2.80
CA PRO A 40 15.21 -12.73 1.49
C PRO A 40 14.63 -14.14 1.54
N GLU A 41 15.10 -14.98 2.47
CA GLU A 41 14.60 -16.36 2.61
C GLU A 41 13.15 -16.40 3.10
N VAL A 42 12.78 -15.54 4.05
CA VAL A 42 11.41 -15.47 4.56
C VAL A 42 10.47 -14.95 3.48
N ASN A 43 10.91 -13.96 2.71
CA ASN A 43 10.17 -13.45 1.56
C ASN A 43 9.94 -14.54 0.51
N ALA A 44 10.98 -15.30 0.17
CA ALA A 44 10.87 -16.40 -0.78
C ALA A 44 9.89 -17.49 -0.30
N GLN A 45 10.00 -17.88 0.97
CA GLN A 45 9.13 -18.90 1.57
C GLN A 45 7.67 -18.45 1.70
N LEU A 46 7.43 -17.22 2.17
CA LEU A 46 6.09 -16.75 2.50
C LEU A 46 5.37 -16.07 1.33
N CYS A 47 6.10 -15.58 0.33
CA CYS A 47 5.51 -14.89 -0.82
C CYS A 47 5.54 -15.72 -2.12
N GLY A 48 6.17 -16.89 -2.11
CA GLY A 48 6.22 -17.80 -3.27
C GLY A 48 5.00 -18.73 -3.35
N GLY A 49 4.64 -19.12 -4.57
CA GLY A 49 3.66 -20.18 -4.84
C GLY A 49 2.29 -19.98 -4.18
N THR A 50 1.68 -21.09 -3.73
CA THR A 50 0.40 -21.10 -3.01
C THR A 50 0.46 -20.38 -1.67
N GLU A 51 1.64 -20.31 -1.07
CA GLU A 51 1.83 -19.77 0.28
C GLU A 51 1.73 -18.25 0.23
N GLY A 52 2.28 -17.64 -0.82
CA GLY A 52 2.10 -16.23 -1.13
C GLY A 52 0.64 -15.85 -1.33
N ALA A 53 -0.12 -16.64 -2.10
CA ALA A 53 -1.55 -16.39 -2.31
C ALA A 53 -2.35 -16.48 -1.00
N SER A 54 -2.06 -17.48 -0.15
CA SER A 54 -2.72 -17.62 1.15
C SER A 54 -2.37 -16.47 2.11
N LEU A 55 -1.10 -16.08 2.18
CA LEU A 55 -0.67 -14.92 2.94
C LEU A 55 -1.39 -13.65 2.47
N CYS A 56 -1.41 -13.40 1.16
CA CYS A 56 -2.07 -12.23 0.59
C CYS A 56 -3.56 -12.20 0.97
N ASN A 57 -4.28 -13.30 0.76
CA ASN A 57 -5.70 -13.42 1.12
C ASN A 57 -5.95 -13.20 2.61
N HIS A 58 -5.09 -13.73 3.48
CA HIS A 58 -5.19 -13.50 4.92
C HIS A 58 -5.03 -12.03 5.27
N LEU A 59 -4.01 -11.35 4.72
CA LEU A 59 -3.77 -9.93 4.96
C LEU A 59 -4.92 -9.07 4.44
N LEU A 60 -5.47 -9.37 3.26
CA LEU A 60 -6.64 -8.69 2.71
C LEU A 60 -7.88 -8.85 3.62
N GLY A 61 -8.07 -10.02 4.23
CA GLY A 61 -9.13 -10.25 5.21
C GLY A 61 -9.01 -9.39 6.47
N LEU A 62 -7.79 -9.01 6.85
CA LEU A 62 -7.52 -8.10 7.98
C LEU A 62 -7.74 -6.62 7.63
N MET A 63 -7.80 -6.28 6.34
CA MET A 63 -7.96 -4.92 5.82
C MET A 63 -9.42 -4.48 5.63
N SER A 64 -10.40 -5.27 6.08
CA SER A 64 -11.81 -4.82 6.11
C SER A 64 -11.95 -3.52 6.91
N SER A 65 -12.73 -2.54 6.44
CA SER A 65 -12.94 -1.24 7.10
C SER A 65 -13.53 -1.34 8.52
N GLU A 66 -14.34 -2.37 8.78
CA GLU A 66 -14.88 -2.72 10.12
C GLU A 66 -13.88 -3.49 10.99
N GLY A 67 -12.69 -3.76 10.46
CA GLY A 67 -11.59 -4.43 11.13
C GLY A 67 -10.97 -3.60 12.26
N ARG A 68 -10.03 -4.22 12.99
CA ARG A 68 -9.28 -3.52 14.05
C ARG A 68 -8.21 -2.64 13.40
N PRO A 69 -8.12 -1.33 13.74
CA PRO A 69 -7.13 -0.43 13.17
C PRO A 69 -5.68 -0.91 13.27
N ALA A 70 -5.33 -1.57 14.38
CA ALA A 70 -4.00 -2.13 14.57
C ALA A 70 -3.68 -3.25 13.56
N ASN A 71 -4.64 -4.12 13.26
CA ASN A 71 -4.44 -5.22 12.32
C ASN A 71 -4.42 -4.72 10.86
N GLN A 72 -5.30 -3.77 10.51
CA GLN A 72 -5.30 -3.11 9.20
C GLN A 72 -3.95 -2.44 8.92
N MET A 73 -3.44 -1.68 9.89
CA MET A 73 -2.14 -1.02 9.80
C MET A 73 -1.00 -2.02 9.61
N LEU A 74 -0.97 -3.11 10.39
CA LEU A 74 0.07 -4.12 10.28
C LEU A 74 -0.03 -4.89 8.96
N ALA A 75 -1.23 -5.20 8.48
CA ALA A 75 -1.43 -5.85 7.19
C ALA A 75 -0.85 -5.00 6.05
N LEU A 76 -1.19 -3.70 6.01
CA LEU A 76 -0.61 -2.75 5.05
C LEU A 76 0.93 -2.71 5.16
N ARG A 77 1.48 -2.68 6.37
CA ARG A 77 2.95 -2.66 6.59
C ARG A 77 3.64 -3.95 6.14
N ILE A 78 3.01 -5.11 6.32
CA ILE A 78 3.52 -6.38 5.82
C ILE A 78 3.56 -6.34 4.29
N LEU A 79 2.46 -5.93 3.64
CA LEU A 79 2.41 -5.78 2.17
C LEU A 79 3.48 -4.80 1.67
N CYS A 80 3.67 -3.66 2.34
CA CYS A 80 4.76 -2.73 2.01
C CYS A 80 6.12 -3.42 2.05
N ASN A 81 6.38 -4.18 3.12
CA ASN A 81 7.68 -4.81 3.34
C ASN A 81 7.95 -5.98 2.41
N CYS A 82 6.91 -6.66 1.89
CA CYS A 82 7.03 -7.70 0.87
C CYS A 82 7.74 -7.21 -0.41
N PHE A 83 7.63 -5.92 -0.76
CA PHE A 83 8.35 -5.34 -1.92
C PHE A 83 9.88 -5.45 -1.83
N SER A 84 10.43 -5.73 -0.64
CA SER A 84 11.89 -5.89 -0.42
C SER A 84 12.47 -7.08 -1.20
N GLY A 85 11.71 -8.17 -1.38
CA GLY A 85 12.15 -9.38 -2.10
C GLY A 85 11.44 -9.59 -3.44
N SER A 86 12.04 -10.40 -4.33
CA SER A 86 11.49 -10.67 -5.67
C SER A 86 10.13 -11.39 -5.63
N HIS A 87 9.98 -12.37 -4.75
CA HIS A 87 8.75 -13.15 -4.59
C HIS A 87 7.61 -12.27 -4.09
N GLY A 88 7.85 -11.42 -3.09
CA GLY A 88 6.86 -10.48 -2.60
C GLY A 88 6.43 -9.46 -3.66
N ARG A 89 7.34 -9.01 -4.52
CA ARG A 89 6.98 -8.15 -5.66
C ARG A 89 6.12 -8.88 -6.69
N ALA A 90 6.52 -10.08 -7.09
CA ALA A 90 5.75 -10.88 -8.03
C ALA A 90 4.33 -11.15 -7.49
N LEU A 91 4.22 -11.50 -6.21
CA LEU A 91 2.94 -11.71 -5.53
C LEU A 91 2.05 -10.46 -5.60
N LEU A 92 2.61 -9.29 -5.25
CA LEU A 92 1.85 -8.05 -5.16
C LEU A 92 1.51 -7.45 -6.52
N LEU A 93 2.33 -7.67 -7.54
CA LEU A 93 1.97 -7.33 -8.91
C LEU A 93 0.86 -8.26 -9.42
N GLY A 94 0.93 -9.56 -9.13
CA GLY A 94 -0.11 -10.53 -9.51
C GLY A 94 -1.46 -10.33 -8.82
N HIS A 95 -1.49 -9.69 -7.65
CA HIS A 95 -2.73 -9.37 -6.89
C HIS A 95 -3.02 -7.87 -6.83
N ARG A 96 -2.39 -7.06 -7.69
CA ARG A 96 -2.42 -5.59 -7.65
C ARG A 96 -3.83 -5.03 -7.48
N ASP A 97 -4.75 -5.44 -8.34
CA ASP A 97 -6.11 -4.89 -8.39
C ASP A 97 -6.82 -5.05 -7.03
N THR A 98 -6.76 -6.25 -6.45
CA THR A 98 -7.40 -6.55 -5.17
C THR A 98 -6.70 -5.83 -4.01
N VAL A 99 -5.36 -5.78 -4.03
CA VAL A 99 -4.56 -5.12 -3.00
C VAL A 99 -4.80 -3.62 -2.99
N LEU A 100 -4.74 -2.96 -4.14
CA LEU A 100 -4.96 -1.52 -4.27
C LEU A 100 -6.41 -1.13 -3.98
N SER A 101 -7.39 -1.92 -4.42
CA SER A 101 -8.80 -1.71 -4.06
C SER A 101 -9.01 -1.74 -2.54
N ARG A 102 -8.55 -2.81 -1.87
CA ARG A 102 -8.67 -2.95 -0.41
C ARG A 102 -7.88 -1.89 0.36
N ALA A 103 -6.73 -1.47 -0.16
CA ALA A 103 -5.98 -0.38 0.43
C ALA A 103 -6.74 0.95 0.30
N GLY A 104 -7.34 1.23 -0.86
CA GLY A 104 -8.18 2.40 -1.10
C GLY A 104 -9.34 2.51 -0.11
N ASP A 105 -10.03 1.40 0.18
CA ASP A 105 -11.13 1.35 1.16
C ASP A 105 -10.73 1.84 2.57
N LEU A 106 -9.44 1.77 2.92
CA LEU A 106 -8.93 2.18 4.22
C LEU A 106 -8.59 3.67 4.33
N CYS A 107 -8.70 4.47 3.25
CA CYS A 107 -8.41 5.90 3.31
C CYS A 107 -9.41 6.70 4.17
N VAL A 108 -10.61 6.15 4.41
CA VAL A 108 -11.65 6.76 5.27
C VAL A 108 -11.50 6.39 6.75
N VAL A 109 -10.64 5.42 7.07
CA VAL A 109 -10.41 5.01 8.46
C VAL A 109 -9.54 6.05 9.15
N SER A 110 -10.13 6.86 10.04
CA SER A 110 -9.47 7.99 10.73
C SER A 110 -8.31 7.56 11.65
N ASN A 111 -7.19 7.17 11.05
CA ASN A 111 -5.98 6.73 11.73
C ASN A 111 -4.76 7.07 10.87
N LYS A 112 -3.96 8.04 11.33
CA LYS A 112 -2.76 8.49 10.61
C LYS A 112 -1.79 7.38 10.26
N ASN A 113 -1.65 6.34 11.11
CA ASN A 113 -0.72 5.25 10.86
C ASN A 113 -1.19 4.34 9.71
N ILE A 114 -2.50 4.20 9.54
CA ILE A 114 -3.08 3.49 8.40
C ILE A 114 -2.86 4.31 7.14
N HIS A 115 -3.14 5.62 7.18
CA HIS A 115 -2.93 6.49 6.02
C HIS A 115 -1.47 6.51 5.55
N VAL A 116 -0.50 6.58 6.48
CA VAL A 116 0.92 6.50 6.15
C VAL A 116 1.27 5.13 5.54
N ALA A 117 0.73 4.03 6.08
CA ALA A 117 0.97 2.69 5.54
C ALA A 117 0.36 2.50 4.14
N LEU A 118 -0.87 2.98 3.91
CA LEU A 118 -1.54 3.04 2.61
C LEU A 118 -0.71 3.83 1.62
N ALA A 119 -0.33 5.06 1.97
CA ALA A 119 0.48 5.93 1.10
C ALA A 119 1.83 5.28 0.74
N THR A 120 2.44 4.55 1.68
CA THR A 120 3.67 3.79 1.43
C THR A 120 3.44 2.63 0.46
N LEU A 121 2.32 1.93 0.57
CA LEU A 121 1.99 0.84 -0.33
C LEU A 121 1.83 1.34 -1.77
N VAL A 122 1.08 2.44 -1.94
CA VAL A 122 0.88 3.10 -3.25
C VAL A 122 2.22 3.59 -3.81
N LEU A 123 3.08 4.20 -2.99
CA LEU A 123 4.43 4.61 -3.39
C LEU A 123 5.29 3.42 -3.83
N ASN A 124 5.21 2.27 -3.15
CA ASN A 124 5.95 1.08 -3.55
C ASN A 124 5.50 0.52 -4.91
N TYR A 125 4.19 0.57 -5.19
CA TYR A 125 3.67 0.27 -6.53
C TYR A 125 4.18 1.27 -7.56
N ALA A 126 4.07 2.57 -7.30
CA ALA A 126 4.59 3.62 -8.19
C ALA A 126 6.07 3.39 -8.53
N GLY A 127 6.91 3.11 -7.53
CA GLY A 127 8.32 2.82 -7.74
C GLY A 127 8.59 1.55 -8.55
N ARG A 128 7.67 0.57 -8.56
CA ARG A 128 7.76 -0.62 -9.42
C ARG A 128 7.30 -0.37 -10.86
N LEU A 129 6.38 0.56 -11.04
CA LEU A 129 5.83 0.94 -12.34
C LEU A 129 6.65 2.04 -13.03
N TYR A 130 7.54 2.71 -12.31
CA TYR A 130 8.44 3.70 -12.88
C TYR A 130 9.25 3.11 -14.05
N GLY A 131 9.24 3.81 -15.18
CA GLY A 131 9.87 3.36 -16.43
C GLY A 131 9.14 2.24 -17.19
N GLN A 132 8.07 1.65 -16.63
CA GLN A 132 7.29 0.60 -17.30
C GLN A 132 6.21 1.21 -18.20
N LEU A 133 6.55 1.54 -19.44
CA LEU A 133 5.65 2.25 -20.37
C LEU A 133 4.43 1.42 -20.82
N THR A 134 4.50 0.10 -20.76
CA THR A 134 3.39 -0.80 -21.15
C THR A 134 2.35 -0.98 -20.04
N GLU A 135 2.69 -0.66 -18.79
CA GLU A 135 1.85 -0.92 -17.61
C GLU A 135 0.84 0.22 -17.34
N ILE A 136 0.14 0.68 -18.38
CA ILE A 136 -0.75 1.84 -18.29
C ILE A 136 -1.92 1.60 -17.33
N GLU A 137 -2.51 0.41 -17.33
CA GLU A 137 -3.60 0.06 -16.41
C GLU A 137 -3.14 0.07 -14.95
N ALA A 138 -1.92 -0.45 -14.69
CA ALA A 138 -1.33 -0.44 -13.36
C ALA A 138 -1.14 0.99 -12.85
N LYS A 139 -0.64 1.86 -13.74
CA LYS A 139 -0.44 3.28 -13.46
C LYS A 139 -1.77 3.99 -13.23
N ALA A 140 -2.80 3.68 -14.02
CA ALA A 140 -4.16 4.19 -13.84
C ALA A 140 -4.69 3.93 -12.44
N GLN A 141 -4.58 2.69 -11.98
CA GLN A 141 -5.03 2.30 -10.64
C GLN A 141 -4.21 2.98 -9.54
N CYS A 142 -2.88 3.06 -9.71
CA CYS A 142 -2.01 3.76 -8.76
C CYS A 142 -2.38 5.24 -8.64
N LEU A 143 -2.58 5.93 -9.76
CA LEU A 143 -3.03 7.32 -9.83
C LEU A 143 -4.40 7.49 -9.17
N SER A 144 -5.36 6.63 -9.51
CA SER A 144 -6.73 6.70 -8.97
C SER A 144 -6.74 6.54 -7.45
N VAL A 145 -6.08 5.52 -6.89
CA VAL A 145 -6.03 5.31 -5.44
C VAL A 145 -5.29 6.46 -4.75
N ALA A 146 -4.19 6.95 -5.33
CA ALA A 146 -3.46 8.07 -4.77
C ALA A 146 -4.30 9.36 -4.74
N SER A 147 -5.01 9.64 -5.84
CA SER A 147 -5.94 10.75 -5.95
C SER A 147 -7.03 10.62 -4.90
N THR A 148 -7.82 9.54 -4.89
CA THR A 148 -8.91 9.37 -3.92
C THR A 148 -8.42 9.51 -2.47
N ALA A 149 -7.26 8.95 -2.11
CA ALA A 149 -6.72 9.09 -0.76
C ALA A 149 -6.36 10.55 -0.41
N LEU A 150 -5.86 11.35 -1.36
CA LEU A 150 -5.52 12.77 -1.17
C LEU A 150 -6.75 13.68 -0.96
N GLU A 151 -7.98 13.18 -1.19
CA GLU A 151 -9.20 13.93 -0.87
C GLU A 151 -9.48 13.95 0.63
N VAL A 152 -9.18 12.85 1.32
CA VAL A 152 -9.61 12.61 2.71
C VAL A 152 -8.46 12.65 3.72
N VAL A 153 -7.26 12.23 3.32
CA VAL A 153 -6.11 12.12 4.23
C VAL A 153 -5.62 13.51 4.66
N GLN A 154 -5.42 13.70 5.97
CA GLN A 154 -4.93 14.95 6.56
C GLN A 154 -3.47 14.88 7.04
N ASP A 155 -2.96 13.68 7.28
CA ASP A 155 -1.59 13.48 7.79
C ASP A 155 -0.56 13.91 6.73
N LYS A 156 0.33 14.83 7.10
CA LYS A 156 1.29 15.45 6.17
C LYS A 156 2.33 14.47 5.64
N GLU A 157 2.68 13.43 6.41
CA GLU A 157 3.60 12.39 5.96
C GLU A 157 2.92 11.49 4.93
N ALA A 158 1.66 11.12 5.16
CA ALA A 158 0.86 10.37 4.19
C ALA A 158 0.63 11.18 2.90
N ILE A 159 0.25 12.46 3.00
CA ILE A 159 0.09 13.36 1.85
C ILE A 159 1.40 13.44 1.05
N PHE A 160 2.53 13.67 1.72
CA PHE A 160 3.84 13.72 1.07
C PHE A 160 4.13 12.43 0.28
N ARG A 161 3.92 11.25 0.89
CA ARG A 161 4.15 9.97 0.21
C ARG A 161 3.21 9.75 -0.99
N LEU A 162 1.96 10.19 -0.90
CA LEU A 162 1.01 10.13 -2.02
C LEU A 162 1.41 11.06 -3.17
N LEU A 163 1.88 12.28 -2.87
CA LEU A 163 2.43 13.19 -3.89
C LEU A 163 3.66 12.59 -4.58
N VAL A 164 4.58 11.99 -3.81
CA VAL A 164 5.74 11.27 -4.38
C VAL A 164 5.26 10.11 -5.25
N ALA A 165 4.22 9.37 -4.84
CA ALA A 165 3.68 8.27 -5.64
C ALA A 165 3.06 8.76 -6.96
N LEU A 166 2.30 9.86 -6.94
CA LEU A 166 1.77 10.50 -8.15
C LEU A 166 2.90 10.91 -9.10
N GLY A 167 3.86 11.70 -8.60
CA GLY A 167 5.00 12.15 -9.39
C GLY A 167 5.81 10.99 -9.96
N THR A 168 6.10 9.97 -9.15
CA THR A 168 6.84 8.77 -9.59
C THR A 168 6.08 8.00 -10.67
N THR A 169 4.74 7.97 -10.62
CA THR A 169 3.92 7.24 -11.59
C THR A 169 3.94 7.90 -12.97
N VAL A 170 4.02 9.24 -13.02
CA VAL A 170 3.95 10.03 -14.27
C VAL A 170 5.31 10.46 -14.81
N ALA A 171 6.36 10.42 -13.99
CA ALA A 171 7.69 10.88 -14.36
C ALA A 171 8.21 10.16 -15.62
N GLY A 172 8.55 10.94 -16.65
CA GLY A 172 9.08 10.44 -17.93
C GLY A 172 8.07 9.68 -18.80
N ASP A 173 6.78 9.74 -18.51
CA ASP A 173 5.73 9.01 -19.25
C ASP A 173 4.57 9.93 -19.65
N SER A 174 4.51 10.31 -20.93
CA SER A 174 3.47 11.20 -21.46
C SER A 174 2.07 10.61 -21.34
N THR A 175 1.91 9.30 -21.54
CA THR A 175 0.60 8.64 -21.45
C THR A 175 0.10 8.64 -20.01
N ALA A 176 0.99 8.40 -19.04
CA ALA A 176 0.64 8.50 -17.62
C ALA A 176 0.31 9.93 -17.18
N LYS A 177 0.99 10.94 -17.74
CA LYS A 177 0.67 12.37 -17.51
C LYS A 177 -0.73 12.72 -18.04
N ASP A 178 -1.04 12.34 -19.28
CA ASP A 178 -2.35 12.59 -19.87
C ASP A 178 -3.48 11.90 -19.09
N LEU A 179 -3.21 10.69 -18.58
CA LEU A 179 -4.13 9.98 -17.71
C LEU A 179 -4.34 10.70 -16.38
N ALA A 180 -3.27 11.16 -15.72
CA ALA A 180 -3.38 11.92 -14.48
C ALA A 180 -4.17 13.23 -14.67
N ARG A 181 -3.97 13.94 -15.79
CA ARG A 181 -4.77 15.11 -16.17
C ARG A 181 -6.24 14.75 -16.35
N SER A 182 -6.53 13.65 -17.04
CA SER A 182 -7.89 13.17 -17.28
C SER A 182 -8.62 12.77 -15.98
N LEU A 183 -7.88 12.28 -14.99
CA LEU A 183 -8.38 11.98 -13.64
C LEU A 183 -8.53 13.24 -12.76
N GLY A 184 -8.11 14.42 -13.23
CA GLY A 184 -8.22 15.66 -12.47
C GLY A 184 -7.19 15.80 -11.34
N VAL A 185 -6.06 15.09 -11.40
CA VAL A 185 -5.03 15.13 -10.34
C VAL A 185 -4.55 16.56 -10.07
N ASN A 186 -4.38 17.39 -11.11
CA ASN A 186 -3.90 18.78 -10.99
C ASN A 186 -4.77 19.64 -10.09
N SER A 187 -6.08 19.64 -10.32
CA SER A 187 -7.02 20.43 -9.53
C SER A 187 -7.01 19.93 -8.08
N GLN A 188 -6.94 18.61 -7.89
CA GLN A 188 -7.01 17.98 -6.60
C GLN A 188 -5.81 18.29 -5.69
N ILE A 189 -4.60 18.31 -6.26
CA ILE A 189 -3.37 18.53 -5.48
C ILE A 189 -2.99 20.00 -5.33
N SER A 190 -3.55 20.90 -6.15
CA SER A 190 -3.21 22.34 -6.19
C SER A 190 -3.15 23.02 -4.82
N LYS A 191 -4.05 22.64 -3.90
CA LYS A 191 -4.09 23.16 -2.52
C LYS A 191 -2.81 22.87 -1.72
N TYR A 192 -2.09 21.79 -2.03
CA TYR A 192 -0.89 21.38 -1.32
C TYR A 192 0.34 22.22 -1.70
N ALA A 193 0.35 22.87 -2.87
CA ALA A 193 1.46 23.72 -3.32
C ALA A 193 1.74 24.91 -2.39
N ARG A 194 0.73 25.31 -1.60
CA ARG A 194 0.82 26.41 -0.61
C ARG A 194 1.24 25.96 0.79
N VAL A 195 1.42 24.66 1.02
CA VAL A 195 1.82 24.13 2.33
C VAL A 195 3.29 24.49 2.58
N SER A 196 3.54 25.25 3.65
CA SER A 196 4.88 25.65 4.08
C SER A 196 5.48 24.75 5.17
N ASP A 197 4.65 24.05 5.93
CA ASP A 197 5.08 23.13 6.99
C ASP A 197 4.33 21.77 6.93
N PRO A 198 5.04 20.64 6.79
CA PRO A 198 6.47 20.56 6.45
C PRO A 198 6.71 20.98 4.99
N ALA A 199 7.76 21.76 4.75
CA ALA A 199 8.07 22.36 3.43
C ALA A 199 8.07 21.35 2.27
N LYS A 200 8.52 20.12 2.55
CA LYS A 200 8.56 19.01 1.58
C LYS A 200 7.22 18.72 0.91
N VAL A 201 6.08 19.00 1.56
CA VAL A 201 4.75 18.79 0.96
C VAL A 201 4.50 19.80 -0.15
N GLY A 202 4.73 21.09 0.11
CA GLY A 202 4.55 22.14 -0.89
C GLY A 202 5.56 22.04 -2.03
N GLU A 203 6.83 21.75 -1.70
CA GLU A 203 7.89 21.56 -2.70
C GLU A 203 7.59 20.38 -3.62
N CYS A 204 7.26 19.21 -3.06
CA CYS A 204 6.91 18.04 -3.85
C CYS A 204 5.65 18.29 -4.71
N CYS A 205 4.62 18.93 -4.16
CA CYS A 205 3.42 19.26 -4.92
C CYS A 205 3.72 20.15 -6.14
N ARG A 206 4.58 21.16 -6.00
CA ARG A 206 4.96 22.03 -7.13
C ARG A 206 5.66 21.25 -8.23
N LEU A 207 6.61 20.38 -7.87
CA LEU A 207 7.29 19.50 -8.83
C LEU A 207 6.29 18.59 -9.57
N VAL A 208 5.30 18.02 -8.86
CA VAL A 208 4.27 17.19 -9.50
C VAL A 208 3.39 18.01 -10.44
N LEU A 209 3.05 19.24 -10.08
CA LEU A 209 2.26 20.12 -10.95
C LEU A 209 3.05 20.54 -12.21
N ASP A 210 4.35 20.75 -12.09
CA ASP A 210 5.22 21.10 -13.24
C ASP A 210 5.36 19.92 -14.23
N GLU A 211 5.22 18.68 -13.75
CA GLU A 211 5.22 17.47 -14.58
C GLU A 211 3.88 17.22 -15.30
N LEU A 212 2.78 17.78 -14.77
CA LEU A 212 1.40 17.58 -15.23
C LEU A 212 0.84 18.80 -15.96
#